data_AF-A0A385FUU8-F1
#
_entry.id   AF-A0A385FUU8-F1
#
_cell.length_a   1.000
_cell.length_b   1.000
_cell.length_c   1.000
_cell.angle_alpha   90.00
_cell.angle_beta   90.00
_cell.angle_gamma   90.00
#
_symmetry.space_group_name_H-M   'P 1'
#
loop_
_entity.id
_entity.type
_entity.pdbx_description
1 polymer ?
#
loop_
_entity_poly.entity_id
_entity_poly.type
_entity_poly.pdbx_seq_one_letter_code
_entity_poly.pdbx_strand_id
1 'polypeptide(L)'
;MLRCLNKINQVLEGEFNEDKLLLIHKSWHQKVVPFLTQRPHIQQNYLLYHVYHNQFPSGFDSPQIAYQLLIADYFLLRSYLSLIAIDEEALTEQDVTDLFYSYHTLRQHNPKFLTVLAQGLQQSGLASDITLYALLKTGND
;
A
#
# COMPACT_ATOMS: atom_id res chain seq x y z
N MET A 1 1.67 2.43 17.09
CA MET A 1 2.14 3.60 16.31
C MET A 1 3.62 3.49 15.87
N LEU A 2 4.62 3.64 16.74
CA LEU A 2 6.06 3.58 16.35
C LEU A 2 6.48 2.22 15.74
N ARG A 3 5.86 1.13 16.21
CA ARG A 3 6.18 -0.25 15.81
C ARG A 3 5.95 -0.51 14.31
N CYS A 4 4.82 -0.10 13.74
CA CYS A 4 4.53 -0.29 12.31
C CYS A 4 5.44 0.57 11.42
N LEU A 5 5.58 1.87 11.74
CA LEU A 5 6.45 2.79 10.99
C LEU A 5 7.92 2.37 11.03
N ASN A 6 8.44 1.97 12.20
CA ASN A 6 9.80 1.46 12.32
C ASN A 6 9.99 0.16 11.54
N LYS A 7 8.98 -0.70 11.50
CA LYS A 7 9.04 -1.97 10.78
C LYS A 7 8.98 -1.77 9.27
N ILE A 8 8.12 -0.87 8.81
CA ILE A 8 8.06 -0.42 7.42
C ILE A 8 9.41 0.16 6.99
N ASN A 9 9.96 1.09 7.78
CA ASN A 9 11.27 1.68 7.50
C ASN A 9 12.37 0.61 7.53
N GLN A 10 12.40 -0.29 8.50
CA GLN A 10 13.41 -1.36 8.58
C GLN A 10 13.37 -2.34 7.40
N VAL A 11 12.20 -2.60 6.82
CA VAL A 11 12.07 -3.54 5.70
C VAL A 11 12.26 -2.85 4.34
N LEU A 12 11.87 -1.58 4.23
CA LEU A 12 12.11 -0.76 3.04
C LEU A 12 13.52 -0.17 3.00
N GLU A 13 14.22 -0.07 4.13
CA GLU A 13 15.64 0.27 4.21
C GLU A 13 16.48 -0.97 3.90
N GLY A 14 17.33 -0.85 2.87
CA GLY A 14 18.28 -1.89 2.48
C GLY A 14 18.30 -2.16 0.97
N GLU A 15 19.15 -3.10 0.57
CA GLU A 15 19.23 -3.53 -0.82
C GLU A 15 18.05 -4.40 -1.22
N PHE A 16 17.72 -4.37 -2.52
CA PHE A 16 16.74 -5.25 -3.13
C PHE A 16 17.05 -6.71 -2.77
N ASN A 17 16.05 -7.44 -2.27
CA ASN A 17 16.19 -8.83 -1.88
C ASN A 17 14.98 -9.63 -2.38
N GLU A 18 15.24 -10.55 -3.30
CA GLU A 18 14.23 -11.37 -3.96
C GLU A 18 13.49 -12.29 -2.97
N ASP A 19 14.21 -12.84 -1.98
CA ASP A 19 13.62 -13.68 -0.93
C ASP A 19 12.62 -12.90 -0.07
N LYS A 20 12.91 -11.63 0.24
CA LYS A 20 11.98 -10.74 0.97
C LYS A 20 10.72 -10.48 0.14
N LEU A 21 10.85 -10.29 -1.17
CA LEU A 21 9.70 -10.10 -2.06
C LEU A 21 8.83 -11.36 -2.14
N LEU A 22 9.46 -12.53 -2.24
CA LEU A 22 8.76 -13.82 -2.20
C LEU A 22 8.02 -14.02 -0.88
N LEU A 23 8.60 -13.59 0.24
CA LEU A 23 7.97 -13.67 1.56
C LEU A 23 6.75 -12.75 1.68
N ILE A 24 6.87 -11.50 1.23
CA ILE A 24 5.74 -10.54 1.14
C ILE A 24 4.62 -11.12 0.27
N HIS A 25 4.98 -11.70 -0.88
CA HIS A 25 4.03 -12.32 -1.81
C HIS A 25 3.31 -13.52 -1.18
N LYS A 26 4.03 -14.42 -0.51
CA LYS A 26 3.42 -15.55 0.21
C LYS A 26 2.51 -15.08 1.34
N SER A 27 2.96 -14.11 2.13
CA SER A 27 2.18 -13.53 3.23
C SER A 27 0.87 -12.91 2.75
N TRP A 28 0.91 -12.18 1.63
CA TRP A 28 -0.29 -11.64 1.01
C TRP A 28 -1.33 -12.74 0.75
N HIS A 29 -0.94 -13.79 0.03
CA HIS A 29 -1.86 -14.85 -0.39
C HIS A 29 -2.33 -15.75 0.74
N GLN A 30 -1.44 -16.08 1.68
CA GLN A 30 -1.72 -17.08 2.71
C GLN A 30 -2.35 -16.49 3.97
N LYS A 31 -2.10 -15.21 4.27
CA LYS A 31 -2.56 -14.56 5.51
C LYS A 31 -3.48 -13.39 5.24
N VAL A 32 -3.07 -12.43 4.41
CA VAL A 32 -3.79 -11.17 4.26
C VAL A 32 -5.07 -11.33 3.42
N VAL A 33 -5.01 -12.04 2.29
CA VAL A 33 -6.18 -12.27 1.43
C VAL A 33 -7.31 -12.99 2.19
N PRO A 34 -7.08 -14.10 2.91
CA PRO A 34 -8.11 -14.73 3.72
C PRO A 34 -8.72 -13.78 4.77
N PHE A 35 -7.88 -12.99 5.44
CA PHE A 35 -8.33 -12.01 6.44
C PHE A 35 -9.26 -10.95 5.84
N LEU A 36 -8.89 -10.38 4.69
CA LEU A 36 -9.67 -9.34 4.01
C LEU A 36 -10.92 -9.89 3.33
N THR A 37 -10.89 -11.12 2.83
CA THR A 37 -12.04 -11.78 2.20
C THR A 37 -13.19 -11.99 3.20
N GLN A 38 -12.85 -12.28 4.46
CA GLN A 38 -13.84 -12.37 5.54
C GLN A 38 -14.38 -10.99 5.97
N ARG A 39 -13.73 -9.90 5.56
CA ARG A 39 -14.00 -8.52 5.98
C ARG A 39 -13.98 -7.55 4.78
N PRO A 40 -14.85 -7.75 3.77
CA PRO A 40 -14.81 -6.97 2.52
C PRO A 40 -14.98 -5.47 2.75
N HIS A 41 -15.69 -5.09 3.81
CA HIS A 41 -15.91 -3.69 4.20
C HIS A 41 -14.61 -2.92 4.46
N ILE A 42 -13.51 -3.58 4.89
CA ILE A 42 -12.23 -2.90 5.13
C ILE A 42 -11.71 -2.24 3.85
N GLN A 43 -11.66 -3.00 2.75
CA GLN A 43 -11.17 -2.49 1.47
C GLN A 43 -12.14 -1.48 0.85
N GLN A 44 -13.44 -1.73 0.95
CA GLN A 44 -14.49 -0.86 0.44
C GLN A 44 -14.51 0.50 1.13
N ASN A 45 -14.47 0.49 2.47
CA ASN A 45 -14.48 1.71 3.27
C ASN A 45 -13.20 2.53 3.04
N TYR A 46 -12.06 1.87 2.85
CA TYR A 46 -10.83 2.57 2.50
C TYR A 46 -10.93 3.29 1.16
N LEU A 47 -11.41 2.62 0.11
CA LEU A 47 -11.56 3.26 -1.20
C LEU A 47 -12.49 4.47 -1.11
N LEU A 48 -13.63 4.28 -0.44
CA LEU A 48 -14.63 5.32 -0.24
C LEU A 48 -14.03 6.50 0.52
N TYR A 49 -13.36 6.24 1.63
CA TYR A 49 -12.65 7.26 2.41
C TYR A 49 -11.63 7.99 1.54
N HIS A 50 -10.80 7.29 0.79
CA HIS A 50 -9.77 7.91 -0.04
C HIS A 50 -10.39 8.84 -1.10
N VAL A 51 -11.41 8.38 -1.81
CA VAL A 51 -12.07 9.15 -2.88
C VAL A 51 -12.75 10.41 -2.32
N TYR A 52 -13.53 10.26 -1.25
CA TYR A 52 -14.27 11.37 -0.67
C TYR A 52 -13.38 12.35 0.10
N HIS A 53 -12.50 11.83 0.97
CA HIS A 53 -11.67 12.65 1.85
C HIS A 53 -10.63 13.46 1.06
N ASN A 54 -10.05 12.87 0.02
CA ASN A 54 -9.08 13.56 -0.84
C ASN A 54 -9.74 14.32 -2.00
N GLN A 55 -11.08 14.42 -2.04
CA GLN A 55 -11.84 15.05 -3.12
C GLN A 55 -11.39 14.56 -4.51
N PHE A 56 -11.12 13.27 -4.63
CA PHE A 56 -10.48 12.70 -5.81
C PHE A 56 -11.30 12.98 -7.09
N PRO A 57 -10.67 13.37 -8.22
CA PRO A 57 -9.23 13.56 -8.42
C PRO A 57 -8.77 15.03 -8.26
N SER A 58 -9.54 15.89 -7.58
CA SER A 58 -9.21 17.30 -7.40
C SER A 58 -7.88 17.50 -6.65
N GLY A 59 -7.14 18.56 -7.02
CA GLY A 59 -5.84 18.89 -6.42
C GLY A 59 -4.63 18.24 -7.11
N PHE A 60 -4.83 17.46 -8.17
CA PHE A 60 -3.78 16.93 -9.03
C PHE A 60 -3.80 17.59 -10.41
N ASP A 61 -2.64 17.65 -11.07
CA ASP A 61 -2.51 18.23 -12.42
C ASP A 61 -3.32 17.45 -13.48
N SER A 62 -3.57 16.16 -13.25
CA SER A 62 -4.45 15.35 -14.08
C SER A 62 -5.08 14.19 -13.30
N PRO A 63 -6.26 13.70 -13.74
CA PRO A 63 -6.87 12.48 -13.18
C PRO A 63 -5.95 11.25 -13.27
N GLN A 64 -5.10 11.18 -14.29
CA GLN A 64 -4.14 10.09 -14.48
C GLN A 64 -3.09 10.05 -13.35
N ILE A 65 -2.56 11.21 -12.95
CA ILE A 65 -1.61 11.30 -11.83
C ILE A 65 -2.29 10.91 -10.51
N ALA A 66 -3.52 11.39 -10.30
CA ALA A 66 -4.30 11.02 -9.12
C ALA A 66 -4.49 9.49 -9.06
N TYR A 67 -4.85 8.87 -10.18
CA TYR A 67 -5.02 7.43 -10.30
C TYR A 67 -3.71 6.66 -10.05
N GLN A 68 -2.61 7.07 -10.66
CA GLN A 68 -1.28 6.48 -10.42
C GLN A 68 -0.92 6.45 -8.93
N LEU A 69 -1.13 7.56 -8.24
CA LEU A 69 -0.86 7.67 -6.81
C LEU A 69 -1.81 6.80 -5.97
N LEU A 70 -3.09 6.73 -6.33
CA LEU A 70 -4.04 5.82 -5.69
C LEU A 70 -3.59 4.34 -5.80
N ILE A 71 -3.17 3.91 -6.98
CA ILE A 71 -2.67 2.55 -7.19
C ILE A 71 -1.40 2.29 -6.37
N ALA A 72 -0.48 3.24 -6.33
CA ALA A 72 0.72 3.14 -5.53
C ALA A 72 0.42 3.09 -4.02
N ASP A 73 -0.56 3.87 -3.55
CA ASP A 73 -1.01 3.84 -2.16
C ASP A 73 -1.57 2.45 -1.80
N TYR A 74 -2.40 1.87 -2.68
CA TYR A 74 -2.89 0.49 -2.52
C TYR A 74 -1.77 -0.55 -2.50
N PHE A 75 -0.81 -0.43 -3.41
CA PHE A 75 0.36 -1.30 -3.47
C PHE A 75 1.17 -1.25 -2.17
N LEU A 76 1.42 -0.06 -1.64
CA LEU A 76 2.16 0.13 -0.38
C LEU A 76 1.40 -0.45 0.81
N LEU A 77 0.11 -0.11 0.97
CA LEU A 77 -0.72 -0.63 2.06
C LEU A 77 -0.79 -2.16 2.05
N ARG A 78 -0.95 -2.76 0.86
CA ARG A 78 -0.86 -4.20 0.66
C ARG A 78 0.46 -4.76 1.17
N SER A 79 1.56 -4.15 0.75
CA SER A 79 2.90 -4.59 1.11
C SER A 79 3.12 -4.51 2.63
N TYR A 80 2.64 -3.44 3.26
CA TYR A 80 2.72 -3.24 4.70
C TYR A 80 1.88 -4.21 5.50
N LEU A 81 0.64 -4.50 5.07
CA LEU A 81 -0.18 -5.54 5.69
C LEU A 81 0.51 -6.90 5.62
N SER A 82 1.09 -7.24 4.47
CA SER A 82 1.85 -8.49 4.31
C SER A 82 3.06 -8.55 5.23
N LEU A 83 3.76 -7.42 5.42
CA LEU A 83 4.88 -7.33 6.35
C LEU A 83 4.45 -7.56 7.80
N ILE A 84 3.38 -6.90 8.24
CA ILE A 84 2.84 -7.11 9.59
C ILE A 84 2.43 -8.58 9.76
N ALA A 85 1.77 -9.16 8.77
CA ALA A 85 1.31 -10.54 8.83
C ALA A 85 2.46 -11.57 8.79
N ILE A 86 3.68 -11.23 8.36
CA ILE A 86 4.82 -12.16 8.41
C ILE A 86 5.18 -12.51 9.86
N ASP A 87 5.23 -11.50 10.72
CA ASP A 87 5.74 -11.63 12.08
C ASP A 87 4.69 -12.01 13.11
N GLU A 88 3.42 -11.86 12.78
CA GLU A 88 2.32 -12.16 13.68
C GLU A 88 1.72 -13.54 13.37
N GLU A 89 1.23 -14.22 14.40
CA GLU A 89 0.51 -15.49 14.26
C GLU A 89 -0.79 -15.29 13.46
N ALA A 90 -1.48 -14.17 13.70
CA ALA A 90 -2.69 -13.78 13.00
C ALA A 90 -2.80 -12.25 12.86
N LEU A 91 -3.27 -11.80 11.70
CA LEU A 91 -3.59 -10.39 11.47
C LEU A 91 -4.88 -10.02 12.18
N THR A 92 -4.91 -8.87 12.87
CA THR A 92 -6.10 -8.35 13.56
C THR A 92 -6.64 -7.08 12.92
N GLU A 93 -7.89 -6.72 13.22
CA GLU A 93 -8.47 -5.44 12.78
C GLU A 93 -7.77 -4.23 13.40
N GLN A 94 -7.17 -4.40 14.60
CA GLN A 94 -6.36 -3.36 15.22
C GLN A 94 -5.09 -3.09 14.41
N ASP A 95 -4.44 -4.14 13.88
CA ASP A 95 -3.25 -3.97 13.02
C ASP A 95 -3.58 -3.19 11.75
N VAL A 96 -4.73 -3.49 11.14
CA VAL A 96 -5.22 -2.76 9.97
C VAL A 96 -5.50 -1.31 10.34
N THR A 97 -6.20 -1.06 11.44
CA THR A 97 -6.54 0.29 11.90
C THR A 97 -5.28 1.11 12.17
N ASP A 98 -4.31 0.54 12.90
CA ASP A 98 -3.03 1.15 13.23
C ASP A 98 -2.21 1.47 11.98
N LEU A 99 -2.17 0.55 11.01
CA LEU A 99 -1.48 0.76 9.75
C LEU A 99 -2.10 1.90 8.95
N PHE A 100 -3.42 1.86 8.77
CA PHE A 100 -4.11 2.85 7.93
C PHE A 100 -4.00 4.24 8.55
N TYR A 101 -4.16 4.35 9.87
CA TYR A 101 -3.96 5.59 10.59
C TYR A 101 -2.52 6.12 10.41
N SER A 102 -1.52 5.27 10.63
CA SER A 102 -0.10 5.67 10.54
C SER A 102 0.28 6.08 9.11
N TYR A 103 -0.21 5.34 8.13
CA TYR A 103 0.01 5.62 6.72
C TYR A 103 -0.59 6.96 6.29
N HIS A 104 -1.84 7.25 6.69
CA HIS A 104 -2.47 8.54 6.35
C HIS A 104 -1.82 9.71 7.07
N THR A 105 -1.44 9.53 8.33
CA THR A 105 -0.69 10.54 9.09
C THR A 105 0.61 10.87 8.35
N LEU A 106 1.36 9.86 7.91
CA LEU A 106 2.58 10.06 7.12
C LEU A 106 2.28 10.81 5.81
N ARG A 107 1.28 10.35 5.07
CA ARG A 107 0.91 10.93 3.76
C ARG A 107 0.44 12.39 3.87
N GLN A 108 -0.32 12.73 4.90
CA GLN A 108 -0.86 14.08 5.11
C GLN A 108 0.20 15.06 5.62
N HIS A 109 1.06 14.63 6.54
CA HIS A 109 2.04 15.51 7.18
C HIS A 109 3.40 15.53 6.49
N ASN A 110 3.63 14.67 5.50
CA ASN A 110 4.85 14.67 4.69
C ASN A 110 4.53 15.02 3.23
N PRO A 111 4.49 16.31 2.85
CA PRO A 111 4.21 16.71 1.47
C PRO A 111 5.24 16.15 0.47
N LYS A 112 6.47 15.86 0.92
CA LYS A 112 7.50 15.22 0.08
C LYS A 112 7.17 13.76 -0.23
N PHE A 113 6.34 13.09 0.57
CA PHE A 113 5.99 11.68 0.36
C PHE A 113 5.33 11.48 -1.01
N LEU A 114 4.35 12.31 -1.36
CA LEU A 114 3.67 12.22 -2.66
C LEU A 114 4.61 12.53 -3.82
N THR A 115 5.50 13.52 -3.64
CA THR A 115 6.51 13.86 -4.65
C THR A 115 7.48 12.71 -4.89
N VAL A 116 7.99 12.09 -3.83
CA VAL A 116 8.91 10.94 -3.91
C VAL A 116 8.21 9.74 -4.56
N LEU A 117 6.95 9.49 -4.19
CA LEU A 117 6.17 8.39 -4.76
C LEU A 117 5.92 8.59 -6.26
N ALA A 118 5.50 9.79 -6.67
CA ALA A 118 5.29 10.14 -8.08
C ALA A 118 6.59 10.01 -8.89
N GLN A 119 7.71 10.51 -8.36
CA GLN A 119 9.02 10.40 -9.00
C GLN A 119 9.48 8.95 -9.11
N GLY A 120 9.27 8.14 -8.07
CA GLY A 120 9.61 6.71 -8.08
C GLY A 120 8.84 5.94 -9.16
N LEU A 121 7.53 6.21 -9.33
CA LEU A 121 6.72 5.61 -10.39
C LEU A 121 7.21 6.00 -11.80
N GLN A 122 7.56 7.27 -11.99
CA GLN A 122 8.07 7.76 -13.28
C GLN A 122 9.45 7.16 -13.61
N GLN A 123 10.38 7.17 -12.65
CA GLN A 123 11.75 6.68 -12.86
C GLN A 123 11.82 5.17 -13.08
N SER A 124 10.88 4.41 -12.51
CA SER A 124 10.80 2.96 -12.68
C SER A 124 10.07 2.51 -13.95
N GLY A 125 9.50 3.44 -14.74
CA GLY A 125 8.64 3.10 -15.88
C GLY A 125 7.28 2.50 -15.48
N LEU A 126 6.91 2.57 -14.20
CA LEU A 126 5.68 1.98 -13.67
C LEU A 126 4.46 2.93 -13.75
N ALA A 127 4.58 4.04 -14.46
CA ALA A 127 3.53 5.04 -14.60
C ALA A 127 2.49 4.72 -15.70
N SER A 128 2.69 3.69 -16.53
CA SER A 128 1.73 3.31 -17.57
C SER A 128 0.57 2.48 -17.01
N ASP A 129 -0.60 2.54 -17.64
CA ASP A 129 -1.79 1.79 -17.18
C ASP A 129 -1.54 0.28 -17.05
N ILE A 130 -0.76 -0.31 -17.97
CA ILE A 130 -0.40 -1.73 -17.96
C ILE A 130 0.51 -2.05 -16.77
N THR A 131 1.48 -1.20 -16.48
CA THR A 131 2.40 -1.40 -15.35
C THR A 131 1.73 -1.14 -14.00
N LEU A 132 0.79 -0.21 -13.92
CA LEU A 132 -0.09 -0.03 -12.76
C LEU A 132 -0.99 -1.25 -12.53
N TYR A 133 -1.55 -1.82 -13.59
CA TYR A 133 -2.29 -3.07 -13.48
C TYR A 133 -1.41 -4.21 -12.98
N ALA A 134 -0.15 -4.29 -13.43
CA ALA A 134 0.81 -5.27 -12.92
C ALA A 134 1.11 -5.07 -11.41
N LEU A 135 1.11 -3.83 -10.91
CA LEU A 135 1.23 -3.57 -9.47
C LEU A 135 0.01 -4.10 -8.70
N LEU A 136 -1.18 -4.04 -9.28
CA LEU A 136 -2.39 -4.59 -8.67
C LEU A 136 -2.53 -6.10 -8.83
N LYS A 137 -2.08 -6.69 -9.94
CA LYS A 137 -2.20 -8.12 -10.22
C LYS A 137 -1.41 -8.89 -9.15
N THR A 138 -2.10 -9.78 -8.45
CA THR A 138 -1.48 -10.69 -7.47
C THR A 138 -1.52 -12.15 -7.90
N GLY A 139 -2.17 -12.48 -9.02
CA GLY A 139 -2.35 -13.87 -9.45
C GLY A 139 -1.17 -14.45 -10.23
N ASN A 140 -0.80 -15.69 -9.86
CA ASN A 140 -0.21 -16.69 -10.75
C ASN A 140 -1.33 -17.38 -11.55
N ASP A 141 -2.01 -16.63 -12.41
CA ASP A 141 -2.72 -17.22 -13.55
C ASP A 141 -1.86 -17.00 -14.79
#